data_AF-A0A1H7M2G4-F1
#
_entry.id   AF-A0A1H7M2G4-F1
#
_cell.length_a   1.000
_cell.length_b   1.000
_cell.length_c   1.000
_cell.angle_alpha   90.00
_cell.angle_beta   90.00
_cell.angle_gamma   90.00
#
_symmetry.space_group_name_H-M   'P 1'
#
loop_
_entity.id
_entity.type
_entity.pdbx_description
1 polymer ?
#
loop_
_entity_poly.entity_id
_entity_poly.type
_entity_poly.pdbx_seq_one_letter_code
_entity_poly.pdbx_strand_id
1 'polypeptide(L)'
;MGLENKKFLSALNKKFKGEDQENDHTSFYCFDGWKQSARKREFNEAAEKLAKERNIPFYNPDIGVPLGQRQLMAYKISGTEDYVEGDDLHFCNNSAIQQLVDDIKRTIIVGMDTAHSVLQERLGVEVTPETINEYMENINHALPGGAVVQEHMVEVHPGLVDDCYAKIFTGNDDLADELDKRLLIDINKEFPEEQAEMLKSYVGNKTYQVSRVPTLVVRACDGGTVSRWSAMQIGMSFINAYKLCAGEAAIADFSYAAKHADVIGMGAFLPSRRARGPNEPGGVAFGTLADMVQTSRISDDPCEVSLEVIAAAAALYDQVWLGSYMSGGVGFTQYASAAYTDDILDDFLYYGKDYVEKKYGMCQADLSMDTVRDISTEVTLYGLEQYETPTLLETHFGGSQRASVVSAAAGCSTAFATGNSNAGVNGWYLSMILHKETHSRLGFYGYDLQDQAGASNSLSIRSDEGLIHELRGPNYPNYAMNVGHQPEYAGIAQAPHAARRDAFCTNPLIKIAFADHHLTFDFRHPRKEIAKGALREFMPAGEREIIIPSR
;
A
#
# COMPACT_ATOMS: atom_id res chain seq x y z
N MET A 1 -19.27 -1.16 -26.95
CA MET A 1 -19.37 0.31 -26.80
C MET A 1 -18.25 0.92 -27.61
N GLY A 2 -18.50 2.02 -28.34
CA GLY A 2 -17.46 2.72 -29.11
C GLY A 2 -16.40 3.34 -28.21
N LEU A 3 -15.22 3.64 -28.79
CA LEU A 3 -14.05 4.19 -28.11
C LEU A 3 -14.38 5.50 -27.35
N GLU A 4 -15.35 6.28 -27.83
CA GLU A 4 -15.78 7.55 -27.23
C GLU A 4 -16.31 7.43 -25.79
N ASN A 5 -16.67 6.23 -25.35
CA ASN A 5 -17.22 5.98 -24.02
C ASN A 5 -16.19 5.42 -23.03
N LYS A 6 -14.93 5.23 -23.46
CA LYS A 6 -13.89 4.60 -22.64
C LYS A 6 -13.25 5.61 -21.69
N LYS A 7 -13.01 5.20 -20.44
CA LYS A 7 -12.43 6.10 -19.42
C LYS A 7 -11.03 6.58 -19.80
N PHE A 8 -10.24 5.70 -20.41
CA PHE A 8 -8.86 5.99 -20.82
C PHE A 8 -8.72 6.92 -22.03
N LEU A 9 -9.79 7.19 -22.79
CA LEU A 9 -9.69 7.96 -24.04
C LEU A 9 -9.14 9.37 -23.80
N SER A 10 -9.49 10.01 -22.68
CA SER A 10 -8.96 11.33 -22.32
C SER A 10 -7.44 11.34 -22.19
N ALA A 11 -6.86 10.29 -21.61
CA ALA A 11 -5.42 10.14 -21.43
C ALA A 11 -4.71 9.88 -22.75
N LEU A 12 -5.27 9.02 -23.61
CA LEU A 12 -4.73 8.76 -24.95
C LEU A 12 -4.71 10.02 -25.82
N ASN A 13 -5.83 10.76 -25.86
CA ASN A 13 -5.93 12.03 -26.59
C ASN A 13 -4.91 13.07 -26.12
N LYS A 14 -4.53 13.05 -24.83
CA LYS A 14 -3.50 13.94 -24.28
C LYS A 14 -2.09 13.48 -24.66
N LYS A 15 -1.82 12.17 -24.62
CA LYS A 15 -0.51 11.56 -24.95
C LYS A 15 -0.17 11.71 -26.43
N PHE A 16 -1.11 11.35 -27.30
CA PHE A 16 -0.96 11.32 -28.76
C PHE A 16 -1.77 12.44 -29.39
N LYS A 17 -1.52 13.67 -28.94
CA LYS A 17 -2.33 14.83 -29.32
C LYS A 17 -2.31 15.06 -30.82
N GLY A 18 -3.50 15.00 -31.44
CA GLY A 18 -3.68 15.21 -32.87
C GLY A 18 -3.51 13.96 -33.72
N GLU A 19 -3.24 12.82 -33.09
CA GLU A 19 -3.30 11.50 -33.73
C GLU A 19 -4.70 10.91 -33.60
N ASP A 20 -5.09 10.14 -34.61
CA ASP A 20 -6.25 9.25 -34.50
C ASP A 20 -5.84 8.04 -33.66
N GLN A 21 -6.59 7.79 -32.59
CA GLN A 21 -6.24 6.78 -31.59
C GLN A 21 -6.35 5.36 -32.14
N GLU A 22 -7.14 5.16 -33.21
CA GLU A 22 -7.34 3.89 -33.91
C GLU A 22 -6.36 3.69 -35.09
N ASN A 23 -5.54 4.70 -35.41
CA ASN A 23 -4.57 4.59 -36.50
C ASN A 23 -3.40 3.66 -36.13
N ASP A 24 -3.10 2.71 -37.01
CA ASP A 24 -2.03 1.73 -36.86
C ASP A 24 -0.64 2.26 -37.27
N HIS A 25 -0.55 3.54 -37.67
CA HIS A 25 0.69 4.21 -38.07
C HIS A 25 0.93 5.49 -37.27
N THR A 26 2.18 5.66 -36.81
CA THR A 26 2.69 6.93 -36.24
C THR A 26 4.11 7.21 -36.73
N SER A 27 4.68 8.36 -36.36
CA SER A 27 6.03 8.77 -36.72
C SER A 27 7.02 8.53 -35.58
N PHE A 28 8.19 8.00 -35.91
CA PHE A 28 9.30 7.78 -34.97
C PHE A 28 10.55 8.55 -35.42
N TYR A 29 11.53 8.67 -34.53
CA TYR A 29 12.84 9.30 -34.77
C TYR A 29 12.77 10.80 -35.09
N CYS A 30 11.62 11.43 -34.86
CA CYS A 30 11.36 12.85 -35.14
C CYS A 30 11.18 13.71 -33.88
N PHE A 31 11.49 13.18 -32.69
CA PHE A 31 11.27 13.83 -31.40
C PHE A 31 12.54 14.42 -30.75
N ASP A 32 13.67 14.45 -31.46
CA ASP A 32 14.97 14.95 -30.92
C ASP A 32 15.42 14.24 -29.61
N GLY A 33 15.12 12.94 -29.50
CA GLY A 33 15.59 12.09 -28.41
C GLY A 33 15.09 12.55 -27.03
N TRP A 34 15.97 12.57 -26.04
CA TRP A 34 15.65 12.98 -24.67
C TRP A 34 15.26 14.46 -24.58
N LYS A 35 15.62 15.28 -25.58
CA LYS A 35 15.35 16.72 -25.56
C LYS A 35 13.88 17.06 -25.77
N GLN A 36 13.00 16.12 -26.12
CA GLN A 36 11.55 16.37 -26.04
C GLN A 36 11.05 16.55 -24.61
N SER A 37 11.65 15.83 -23.65
CA SER A 37 11.17 15.74 -22.27
C SER A 37 11.68 16.89 -21.41
N ALA A 38 10.79 17.51 -20.64
CA ALA A 38 11.19 18.52 -19.67
C ALA A 38 12.01 17.90 -18.55
N ARG A 39 11.62 16.72 -18.08
CA ARG A 39 12.29 16.06 -16.97
C ARG A 39 13.68 15.54 -17.33
N LYS A 40 13.86 14.98 -18.52
CA LYS A 40 15.20 14.56 -18.99
C LYS A 40 16.14 15.75 -19.21
N ARG A 41 15.61 16.92 -19.61
CA ARG A 41 16.40 18.16 -19.67
C ARG A 41 16.86 18.63 -18.30
N GLU A 42 15.96 18.69 -17.31
CA GLU A 42 16.33 18.98 -15.92
C GLU A 42 17.42 18.02 -15.41
N PHE A 43 17.29 16.72 -15.69
CA PHE A 43 18.27 15.72 -15.25
C PHE A 43 19.64 15.95 -15.87
N ASN A 44 19.72 16.28 -17.17
CA ASN A 44 20.99 16.58 -17.82
C ASN A 44 21.64 17.85 -17.24
N GLU A 45 20.88 18.92 -17.04
CA GLU A 45 21.37 20.17 -16.45
C GLU A 45 21.92 19.97 -15.03
N ALA A 46 21.18 19.25 -14.19
CA ALA A 46 21.65 18.89 -12.85
C ALA A 46 22.91 18.01 -12.90
N ALA A 47 22.95 17.06 -13.83
CA ALA A 47 24.07 16.14 -13.97
C ALA A 47 25.35 16.86 -14.40
N GLU A 48 25.28 17.78 -15.35
CA GLU A 48 26.45 18.57 -15.79
C GLU A 48 27.06 19.39 -14.67
N LYS A 49 26.22 20.02 -13.82
CA LYS A 49 26.67 20.76 -12.64
C LYS A 49 27.36 19.83 -11.65
N LEU A 50 26.71 18.73 -11.27
CA LEU A 50 27.22 17.79 -10.28
C LEU A 50 28.48 17.06 -10.75
N ALA A 51 28.56 16.68 -12.03
CA ALA A 51 29.74 16.06 -12.60
C ALA A 51 30.97 16.96 -12.50
N LYS A 52 30.81 18.28 -12.73
CA LYS A 52 31.87 19.28 -12.57
C LYS A 52 32.25 19.46 -11.10
N GLU A 53 31.28 19.64 -10.22
CA GLU A 53 31.53 19.88 -8.79
C GLU A 53 32.26 18.72 -8.11
N ARG A 54 31.87 17.49 -8.44
CA ARG A 54 32.46 16.29 -7.83
C ARG A 54 33.67 15.73 -8.61
N ASN A 55 33.91 16.23 -9.82
CA ASN A 55 34.94 15.75 -10.76
C ASN A 55 34.89 14.23 -11.04
N ILE A 56 33.67 13.68 -11.23
CA ILE A 56 33.43 12.27 -11.55
C ILE A 56 32.29 12.20 -12.58
N PRO A 57 32.43 11.45 -13.69
CA PRO A 57 31.37 11.26 -14.68
C PRO A 57 30.05 10.87 -14.01
N PHE A 58 28.93 11.43 -14.47
CA PHE A 58 27.61 11.22 -13.88
C PHE A 58 26.58 10.87 -14.96
N TYR A 59 25.27 11.06 -14.68
CA TYR A 59 24.22 10.85 -15.67
C TYR A 59 24.57 11.54 -16.98
N ASN A 60 24.53 10.78 -18.08
CA ASN A 60 24.90 11.22 -19.41
C ASN A 60 23.96 10.56 -20.43
N PRO A 61 23.12 11.32 -21.14
CA PRO A 61 22.18 10.77 -22.10
C PRO A 61 22.82 10.15 -23.35
N ASP A 62 24.13 10.34 -23.57
CA ASP A 62 24.87 9.76 -24.70
C ASP A 62 25.37 8.32 -24.42
N ILE A 63 25.22 7.83 -23.18
CA ILE A 63 25.63 6.48 -22.80
C ILE A 63 24.49 5.48 -23.03
N GLY A 64 24.79 4.39 -23.74
CA GLY A 64 23.84 3.32 -24.02
C GLY A 64 22.97 3.61 -25.25
N VAL A 65 21.66 3.42 -25.13
CA VAL A 65 20.70 3.66 -26.23
C VAL A 65 20.08 5.05 -26.06
N PRO A 66 20.07 5.90 -27.10
CA PRO A 66 19.52 7.24 -27.00
C PRO A 66 18.00 7.20 -26.81
N LEU A 67 17.53 7.55 -25.62
CA LEU A 67 16.11 7.61 -25.28
C LEU A 67 15.35 8.64 -26.13
N GLY A 68 14.03 8.43 -26.28
CA GLY A 68 13.15 9.37 -26.96
C GLY A 68 13.12 9.26 -28.49
N GLN A 69 13.41 8.07 -29.04
CA GLN A 69 13.14 7.81 -30.46
C GLN A 69 11.64 7.70 -30.77
N ARG A 70 10.81 7.49 -29.73
CA ARG A 70 9.36 7.61 -29.75
C ARG A 70 8.92 8.70 -28.79
N GLN A 71 7.63 9.04 -28.79
CA GLN A 71 7.04 9.94 -27.80
C GLN A 71 7.35 9.44 -26.38
N LEU A 72 7.96 10.30 -25.57
CA LEU A 72 8.05 10.10 -24.12
C LEU A 72 6.74 10.58 -23.51
N MET A 73 5.95 9.64 -23.00
CA MET A 73 4.55 9.87 -22.62
C MET A 73 4.42 10.52 -21.24
N ALA A 74 3.45 11.42 -21.10
CA ALA A 74 2.90 11.82 -19.82
C ALA A 74 1.77 10.86 -19.42
N TYR A 75 1.61 10.59 -18.14
CA TYR A 75 0.61 9.68 -17.58
C TYR A 75 -0.40 10.46 -16.76
N LYS A 76 -1.69 10.23 -17.02
CA LYS A 76 -2.76 10.71 -16.15
C LYS A 76 -2.73 9.85 -14.89
N ILE A 77 -2.73 10.43 -13.70
CA ILE A 77 -2.96 9.63 -12.50
C ILE A 77 -4.45 9.29 -12.43
N SER A 78 -4.80 8.00 -12.38
CA SER A 78 -6.20 7.58 -12.44
C SER A 78 -7.03 8.22 -11.32
N GLY A 79 -8.25 8.63 -11.64
CA GLY A 79 -9.13 9.33 -10.70
C GLY A 79 -8.73 10.78 -10.37
N THR A 80 -7.70 11.35 -11.02
CA THR A 80 -7.33 12.77 -10.93
C THR A 80 -7.27 13.42 -12.30
N GLU A 81 -7.04 14.73 -12.36
CA GLU A 81 -6.83 15.47 -13.63
C GLU A 81 -5.35 15.74 -13.92
N ASP A 82 -4.46 15.16 -13.10
CA ASP A 82 -3.02 15.45 -13.13
C ASP A 82 -2.30 14.58 -14.15
N TYR A 83 -1.40 15.21 -14.92
CA TYR A 83 -0.55 14.53 -15.89
C TYR A 83 0.92 14.79 -15.58
N VAL A 84 1.72 13.73 -15.50
CA VAL A 84 3.16 13.82 -15.18
C VAL A 84 3.98 12.92 -16.09
N GLU A 85 5.25 13.25 -16.30
CA GLU A 85 6.17 12.30 -16.95
C GLU A 85 6.43 11.12 -16.02
N GLY A 86 6.63 9.91 -16.56
CA GLY A 86 6.80 8.70 -15.74
C GLY A 86 7.97 8.76 -14.74
N ASP A 87 8.95 9.64 -14.98
CA ASP A 87 10.04 9.94 -14.06
C ASP A 87 9.57 10.48 -12.69
N ASP A 88 8.46 11.23 -12.66
CA ASP A 88 7.90 11.83 -11.43
C ASP A 88 7.11 10.81 -10.60
N LEU A 89 6.79 9.66 -11.20
CA LEU A 89 6.19 8.52 -10.51
C LEU A 89 7.25 7.57 -9.93
N HIS A 90 8.55 7.77 -10.23
CA HIS A 90 9.59 6.96 -9.63
C HIS A 90 9.69 7.26 -8.12
N PHE A 91 9.71 6.22 -7.27
CA PHE A 91 9.66 6.41 -5.81
C PHE A 91 10.76 7.33 -5.25
N CYS A 92 11.98 7.30 -5.80
CA CYS A 92 13.04 8.26 -5.43
C CYS A 92 12.71 9.73 -5.73
N ASN A 93 11.84 10.01 -6.70
CA ASN A 93 11.45 11.35 -7.13
C ASN A 93 10.07 11.76 -6.57
N ASN A 94 9.42 10.87 -5.81
CA ASN A 94 8.07 11.07 -5.30
C ASN A 94 8.06 10.91 -3.77
N SER A 95 7.98 12.03 -3.06
CA SER A 95 7.99 12.06 -1.60
C SER A 95 6.76 11.38 -0.98
N ALA A 96 5.61 11.40 -1.65
CA ALA A 96 4.39 10.75 -1.18
C ALA A 96 4.53 9.22 -1.17
N ILE A 97 5.12 8.63 -2.21
CA ILE A 97 5.40 7.18 -2.24
C ILE A 97 6.35 6.79 -1.10
N GLN A 98 7.39 7.58 -0.85
CA GLN A 98 8.30 7.31 0.27
C GLN A 98 7.56 7.38 1.61
N GLN A 99 6.73 8.40 1.81
CA GLN A 99 5.99 8.57 3.06
C GLN A 99 4.91 7.48 3.25
N LEU A 100 4.27 7.00 2.19
CA LEU A 100 3.38 5.82 2.26
C LEU A 100 4.11 4.64 2.89
N VAL A 101 5.33 4.35 2.42
CA VAL A 101 6.13 3.24 2.96
C VAL A 101 6.57 3.54 4.40
N ASP A 102 7.02 4.76 4.68
CA ASP A 102 7.47 5.14 6.03
C ASP A 102 6.34 5.06 7.07
N ASP A 103 5.13 5.54 6.73
CA ASP A 103 3.94 5.49 7.59
C ASP A 103 3.49 4.04 7.88
N ILE A 104 3.59 3.14 6.90
CA ILE A 104 3.37 1.71 7.13
C ILE A 104 4.47 1.14 8.03
N LYS A 105 5.74 1.36 7.68
CA LYS A 105 6.88 0.78 8.42
C LYS A 105 6.86 1.18 9.88
N ARG A 106 6.66 2.47 10.17
CA ARG A 106 6.77 3.08 11.51
C ARG A 106 5.57 2.84 12.42
N THR A 107 4.54 2.15 11.95
CA THR A 107 3.32 1.86 12.73
C THR A 107 3.41 0.51 13.44
N ILE A 108 2.99 0.46 14.70
CA ILE A 108 2.81 -0.78 15.47
C ILE A 108 1.58 -0.67 16.37
N ILE A 109 0.83 -1.77 16.52
CA ILE A 109 -0.32 -1.84 17.43
C ILE A 109 0.07 -2.71 18.62
N VAL A 110 -0.28 -2.28 19.83
CA VAL A 110 0.03 -2.98 21.07
C VAL A 110 -1.21 -3.03 21.95
N GLY A 111 -1.65 -4.24 22.32
CA GLY A 111 -2.73 -4.42 23.29
C GLY A 111 -2.34 -3.93 24.68
N MET A 112 -3.27 -3.28 25.37
CA MET A 112 -3.05 -2.73 26.72
C MET A 112 -3.58 -3.66 27.81
N ASP A 113 -4.48 -4.58 27.48
CA ASP A 113 -5.14 -5.48 28.42
C ASP A 113 -4.18 -6.34 29.25
N THR A 114 -3.15 -6.94 28.65
CA THR A 114 -2.18 -7.73 29.42
C THR A 114 -1.40 -6.85 30.38
N ALA A 115 -1.01 -5.64 29.96
CA ALA A 115 -0.34 -4.68 30.84
C ALA A 115 -1.26 -4.23 31.99
N HIS A 116 -2.53 -3.95 31.72
CA HIS A 116 -3.52 -3.62 32.74
C HIS A 116 -3.76 -4.78 33.71
N SER A 117 -3.77 -6.02 33.21
CA SER A 117 -3.88 -7.22 34.06
C SER A 117 -2.66 -7.38 34.98
N VAL A 118 -1.45 -7.09 34.49
CA VAL A 118 -0.24 -7.07 35.34
C VAL A 118 -0.36 -6.01 36.44
N LEU A 119 -0.85 -4.81 36.12
CA LEU A 119 -1.10 -3.76 37.13
C LEU A 119 -2.08 -4.24 38.20
N GLN A 120 -3.24 -4.74 37.80
CA GLN A 120 -4.32 -5.09 38.72
C GLN A 120 -4.04 -6.37 39.51
N GLU A 121 -3.61 -7.45 38.85
CA GLU A 121 -3.48 -8.77 39.47
C GLU A 121 -2.13 -8.95 40.17
N ARG A 122 -1.03 -8.47 39.59
CA ARG A 122 0.32 -8.67 40.15
C ARG A 122 0.73 -7.55 41.10
N LEU A 123 0.35 -6.30 40.80
CA LEU A 123 0.79 -5.12 41.54
C LEU A 123 -0.30 -4.52 42.43
N GLY A 124 -1.56 -4.93 42.27
CA GLY A 124 -2.69 -4.38 43.02
C GLY A 124 -2.94 -2.90 42.73
N VAL A 125 -2.57 -2.44 41.53
CA VAL A 125 -2.73 -1.06 41.06
C VAL A 125 -4.02 -0.96 40.25
N GLU A 126 -4.85 0.01 40.59
CA GLU A 126 -6.11 0.27 39.88
C GLU A 126 -5.84 0.89 38.50
N VAL A 127 -6.68 0.53 37.53
CA VAL A 127 -6.68 1.09 36.17
C VAL A 127 -8.06 1.68 35.91
N THR A 128 -8.10 2.99 35.64
CA THR A 128 -9.32 3.75 35.33
C THR A 128 -9.12 4.53 34.04
N PRO A 129 -10.18 5.09 33.43
CA PRO A 129 -10.03 5.98 32.28
C PRO A 129 -9.11 7.18 32.56
N GLU A 130 -9.12 7.70 33.79
CA GLU A 130 -8.22 8.77 34.24
C GLU A 130 -6.75 8.33 34.22
N THR A 131 -6.42 7.14 34.74
CA THR A 131 -5.03 6.64 34.72
C THR A 131 -4.58 6.27 33.31
N ILE A 132 -5.51 5.81 32.44
CA ILE A 132 -5.21 5.57 31.03
C ILE A 132 -4.89 6.90 30.33
N ASN A 133 -5.64 7.97 30.60
CA ASN A 133 -5.35 9.30 30.05
C ASN A 133 -3.98 9.83 30.52
N GLU A 134 -3.64 9.66 31.80
CA GLU A 134 -2.31 10.02 32.34
C GLU A 134 -1.19 9.22 31.66
N TYR A 135 -1.40 7.92 31.45
CA TYR A 135 -0.47 7.08 30.67
C TYR A 135 -0.35 7.56 29.22
N MET A 136 -1.46 7.89 28.57
CA MET A 136 -1.49 8.33 27.17
C MET A 136 -0.79 9.69 26.98
N GLU A 137 -0.84 10.59 27.96
CA GLU A 137 -0.03 11.81 27.98
C GLU A 137 1.46 11.49 28.12
N ASN A 138 1.81 10.60 29.06
CA ASN A 138 3.20 10.17 29.29
C ASN A 138 3.84 9.51 28.06
N ILE A 139 3.14 8.62 27.36
CA ILE A 139 3.67 7.95 26.16
C ILE A 139 3.84 8.91 25.00
N ASN A 140 3.03 9.96 24.89
CA ASN A 140 3.21 10.95 23.82
C ASN A 140 4.42 11.88 24.07
N HIS A 141 4.87 12.04 25.31
CA HIS A 141 6.18 12.66 25.62
C HIS A 141 7.34 11.67 25.43
N ALA A 142 7.18 10.42 25.89
CA ALA A 142 8.26 9.45 25.87
C ALA A 142 8.52 8.84 24.48
N LEU A 143 7.49 8.60 23.67
CA LEU A 143 7.61 7.90 22.39
C LEU A 143 8.52 8.63 21.38
N PRO A 144 8.48 9.97 21.26
CA PRO A 144 9.41 10.72 20.41
C PRO A 144 10.85 10.76 20.93
N GLY A 145 11.11 10.29 22.17
CA GLY A 145 12.44 10.28 22.79
C GLY A 145 12.63 11.27 23.94
N GLY A 146 11.56 11.63 24.65
CA GLY A 146 11.61 12.39 25.90
C GLY A 146 11.85 11.49 27.12
N ALA A 147 12.58 11.97 28.11
CA ALA A 147 12.90 11.21 29.33
C ALA A 147 11.84 11.42 30.42
N VAL A 148 11.54 10.37 31.20
CA VAL A 148 10.49 10.41 32.26
C VAL A 148 10.92 9.91 33.63
N VAL A 149 12.17 9.43 33.80
CA VAL A 149 12.63 8.87 35.10
C VAL A 149 14.04 9.33 35.45
N GLN A 150 15.02 9.09 34.58
CA GLN A 150 16.41 9.33 34.90
C GLN A 150 16.75 10.82 34.78
N GLU A 151 17.56 11.32 35.72
CA GLU A 151 18.19 12.64 35.65
C GLU A 151 19.31 12.67 34.60
N HIS A 152 19.65 13.86 34.09
CA HIS A 152 20.74 14.12 33.16
C HIS A 152 20.65 13.32 31.84
N MET A 153 19.41 13.07 31.38
CA MET A 153 19.17 12.45 30.07
C MET A 153 19.36 13.46 28.93
N VAL A 154 19.77 12.94 27.78
CA VAL A 154 19.69 13.67 26.51
C VAL A 154 18.45 13.21 25.76
N GLU A 155 17.84 14.11 25.01
CA GLU A 155 16.55 13.88 24.35
C GLU A 155 16.64 14.17 22.85
N VAL A 156 15.66 13.66 22.10
CA VAL A 156 15.55 13.94 20.66
C VAL A 156 14.88 15.29 20.45
N HIS A 157 15.39 16.10 19.51
CA HIS A 157 14.80 17.40 19.21
C HIS A 157 13.36 17.23 18.68
N PRO A 158 12.32 17.82 19.30
CA PRO A 158 10.92 17.57 18.93
C PRO A 158 10.60 17.88 17.45
N GLY A 159 11.20 18.93 16.88
CA GLY A 159 11.04 19.26 15.45
C GLY A 159 11.67 18.27 14.45
N LEU A 160 12.34 17.20 14.89
CA LEU A 160 12.81 16.10 14.02
C LEU A 160 11.88 14.87 14.07
N VAL A 161 10.93 14.87 15.00
CA VAL A 161 10.09 13.73 15.38
C VAL A 161 8.65 14.17 15.63
N ASP A 162 8.22 15.24 14.98
CA ASP A 162 6.89 15.85 15.11
C ASP A 162 5.77 14.94 14.54
N ASP A 163 6.14 13.97 13.71
CA ASP A 163 5.27 12.93 13.19
C ASP A 163 5.08 11.73 14.15
N CYS A 164 5.79 11.70 15.28
CA CYS A 164 5.77 10.61 16.26
C CYS A 164 4.71 10.82 17.34
N TYR A 165 3.84 9.85 17.55
CA TYR A 165 2.80 9.89 18.57
C TYR A 165 2.20 8.51 18.85
N ALA A 166 1.44 8.41 19.94
CA ALA A 166 0.61 7.26 20.26
C ALA A 166 -0.86 7.66 20.39
N LYS A 167 -1.74 6.84 19.80
CA LYS A 167 -3.19 6.93 19.99
C LYS A 167 -3.76 5.64 20.55
N ILE A 168 -5.01 5.69 20.99
CA ILE A 168 -5.74 4.59 21.61
C ILE A 168 -7.06 4.35 20.88
N PHE A 169 -7.51 3.09 20.82
CA PHE A 169 -8.88 2.75 20.43
C PHE A 169 -9.40 1.57 21.24
N THR A 170 -10.72 1.47 21.33
CA THR A 170 -11.45 0.39 21.99
C THR A 170 -12.82 0.22 21.36
N GLY A 171 -13.41 -0.97 21.46
CA GLY A 171 -14.80 -1.22 21.06
C GLY A 171 -15.81 -0.93 22.17
N ASN A 172 -15.35 -0.55 23.37
CA ASN A 172 -16.18 -0.15 24.49
C ASN A 172 -16.46 1.36 24.43
N ASP A 173 -17.67 1.74 24.03
CA ASP A 173 -18.08 3.14 23.90
C ASP A 173 -18.05 3.89 25.25
N ASP A 174 -18.40 3.24 26.37
CA ASP A 174 -18.35 3.86 27.70
C ASP A 174 -16.93 4.27 28.07
N LEU A 175 -15.95 3.38 27.82
CA LEU A 175 -14.54 3.70 28.01
C LEU A 175 -14.10 4.80 27.03
N ALA A 176 -14.44 4.67 25.75
CA ALA A 176 -14.06 5.65 24.73
C ALA A 176 -14.59 7.06 25.06
N ASP A 177 -15.73 7.19 25.74
CA ASP A 177 -16.31 8.46 26.17
C ASP A 177 -15.56 9.15 27.31
N GLU A 178 -14.87 8.39 28.14
CA GLU A 178 -14.05 8.92 29.23
C GLU A 178 -12.58 9.17 28.83
N LEU A 179 -12.15 8.65 27.69
CA LEU A 179 -10.79 8.88 27.17
C LEU A 179 -10.63 10.27 26.54
N ASP A 180 -9.42 10.82 26.63
CA ASP A 180 -9.06 12.07 25.98
C ASP A 180 -9.23 11.97 24.46
N LYS A 181 -10.21 12.71 23.95
CA LYS A 181 -10.60 12.71 22.54
C LYS A 181 -9.47 13.19 21.59
N ARG A 182 -8.42 13.85 22.11
CA ARG A 182 -7.21 14.19 21.33
C ARG A 182 -6.40 12.96 20.93
N LEU A 183 -6.45 11.91 21.76
CA LEU A 183 -5.63 10.70 21.64
C LEU A 183 -6.44 9.48 21.20
N LEU A 184 -7.77 9.59 21.16
CA LEU A 184 -8.68 8.55 20.70
C LEU A 184 -8.72 8.47 19.16
N ILE A 185 -8.61 7.27 18.61
CA ILE A 185 -9.14 6.94 17.29
C ILE A 185 -10.59 6.49 17.50
N ASP A 186 -11.51 7.41 17.23
CA ASP A 186 -12.93 7.23 17.50
C ASP A 186 -13.59 6.43 16.36
N ILE A 187 -13.87 5.14 16.63
CA ILE A 187 -14.43 4.22 15.64
C ILE A 187 -15.78 4.73 15.10
N ASN A 188 -16.62 5.32 15.96
CA ASN A 188 -17.94 5.82 15.55
C ASN A 188 -17.86 7.06 14.66
N LYS A 189 -16.78 7.83 14.79
CA LYS A 189 -16.53 9.02 13.97
C LYS A 189 -15.85 8.68 12.65
N GLU A 190 -14.94 7.73 12.66
CA GLU A 190 -14.10 7.42 11.51
C GLU A 190 -14.77 6.47 10.51
N PHE A 191 -15.76 5.69 10.94
CA PHE A 191 -16.42 4.68 10.10
C PHE A 191 -17.93 4.93 9.98
N PRO A 192 -18.54 4.56 8.83
CA PRO A 192 -19.99 4.45 8.71
C PRO A 192 -20.57 3.54 9.79
N GLU A 193 -21.81 3.80 10.22
CA GLU A 193 -22.46 3.13 11.36
C GLU A 193 -22.35 1.59 11.32
N GLU A 194 -22.72 0.96 10.20
CA GLU A 194 -22.65 -0.50 10.04
C GLU A 194 -21.21 -1.04 10.16
N GLN A 195 -20.23 -0.30 9.63
CA GLN A 195 -18.82 -0.67 9.73
C GLN A 195 -18.29 -0.47 11.15
N ALA A 196 -18.67 0.63 11.81
CA ALA A 196 -18.30 0.92 13.18
C ALA A 196 -18.83 -0.16 14.14
N GLU A 197 -20.09 -0.55 14.01
CA GLU A 197 -20.69 -1.65 14.78
C GLU A 197 -19.94 -2.97 14.55
N MET A 198 -19.65 -3.30 13.29
CA MET A 198 -18.87 -4.49 12.94
C MET A 198 -17.50 -4.46 13.64
N LEU A 199 -16.72 -3.40 13.46
CA LEU A 199 -15.39 -3.25 14.04
C LEU A 199 -15.42 -3.34 15.57
N LYS A 200 -16.33 -2.63 16.23
CA LYS A 200 -16.49 -2.67 17.69
C LYS A 200 -16.84 -4.08 18.18
N SER A 201 -17.63 -4.85 17.44
CA SER A 201 -17.95 -6.24 17.81
C SER A 201 -16.72 -7.17 17.79
N TYR A 202 -15.77 -6.94 16.88
CA TYR A 202 -14.51 -7.70 16.81
C TYR A 202 -13.50 -7.25 17.85
N VAL A 203 -13.44 -5.95 18.15
CA VAL A 203 -12.56 -5.40 19.20
C VAL A 203 -13.07 -5.78 20.60
N GLY A 204 -14.39 -5.76 20.79
CA GLY A 204 -15.02 -5.94 22.09
C GLY A 204 -14.53 -4.92 23.12
N ASN A 205 -14.35 -5.36 24.36
CA ASN A 205 -13.88 -4.51 25.45
C ASN A 205 -12.35 -4.37 25.51
N LYS A 206 -11.64 -4.81 24.47
CA LYS A 206 -10.19 -4.70 24.40
C LYS A 206 -9.75 -3.28 24.08
N THR A 207 -8.55 -2.94 24.52
CA THR A 207 -7.96 -1.62 24.34
C THR A 207 -6.61 -1.75 23.67
N TYR A 208 -6.41 -0.98 22.61
CA TYR A 208 -5.21 -1.04 21.80
C TYR A 208 -4.59 0.34 21.67
N GLN A 209 -3.27 0.38 21.82
CA GLN A 209 -2.44 1.52 21.47
C GLN A 209 -1.93 1.37 20.04
N VAL A 210 -1.96 2.45 19.27
CA VAL A 210 -1.26 2.59 17.99
C VAL A 210 -0.07 3.52 18.20
N SER A 211 1.14 2.98 18.15
CA SER A 211 2.36 3.78 18.17
C SER A 211 2.83 4.05 16.74
N ARG A 212 3.10 5.32 16.44
CA ARG A 212 3.83 5.70 15.24
C ARG A 212 5.19 6.25 15.64
N VAL A 213 6.22 5.45 15.38
CA VAL A 213 7.63 5.80 15.62
C VAL A 213 8.04 6.91 14.63
N PRO A 214 9.07 7.74 14.90
CA PRO A 214 9.42 8.83 13.99
C PRO A 214 9.86 8.32 12.62
N THR A 215 9.45 9.00 11.54
CA THR A 215 9.85 8.69 10.17
C THR A 215 11.38 8.68 10.03
N LEU A 216 12.06 9.63 10.69
CA LEU A 216 13.53 9.69 10.73
C LEU A 216 14.17 8.38 11.23
N VAL A 217 13.54 7.71 12.21
CA VAL A 217 14.06 6.47 12.81
C VAL A 217 13.98 5.31 11.82
N VAL A 218 12.85 5.13 11.13
CA VAL A 218 12.74 4.03 10.14
C VAL A 218 13.56 4.26 8.88
N ARG A 219 13.85 5.51 8.53
CA ARG A 219 14.77 5.87 7.45
C ARG A 219 16.24 5.66 7.83
N ALA A 220 16.59 5.86 9.11
CA ALA A 220 17.94 5.62 9.63
C ALA A 220 18.21 4.16 10.05
N CYS A 221 17.16 3.41 10.35
CA CYS A 221 17.21 2.02 10.80
C CYS A 221 16.41 1.12 9.85
N ASP A 222 15.43 0.37 10.38
CA ASP A 222 14.57 -0.54 9.63
C ASP A 222 13.21 -0.70 10.32
N GLY A 223 12.29 -1.48 9.71
CA GLY A 223 11.00 -1.81 10.31
C GLY A 223 11.13 -2.66 11.59
N GLY A 224 12.21 -3.42 11.73
CA GLY A 224 12.52 -4.21 12.92
C GLY A 224 12.72 -3.36 14.18
N THR A 225 13.11 -2.11 14.04
CA THR A 225 13.23 -1.16 15.15
C THR A 225 11.89 -0.84 15.80
N VAL A 226 10.78 -0.86 15.07
CA VAL A 226 9.54 -0.15 15.45
C VAL A 226 8.85 -0.76 16.68
N SER A 227 8.67 -2.07 16.71
CA SER A 227 8.11 -2.75 17.91
C SER A 227 9.02 -2.64 19.13
N ARG A 228 10.34 -2.61 18.91
CA ARG A 228 11.31 -2.45 20.00
C ARG A 228 11.24 -1.03 20.57
N TRP A 229 11.30 -0.03 19.70
CA TRP A 229 11.19 1.38 20.08
C TRP A 229 9.91 1.64 20.85
N SER A 230 8.76 1.24 20.29
CA SER A 230 7.46 1.37 20.95
C SER A 230 7.47 0.72 22.33
N ALA A 231 7.91 -0.54 22.45
CA ALA A 231 7.93 -1.24 23.73
C ALA A 231 8.85 -0.61 24.78
N MET A 232 9.98 -0.01 24.38
CA MET A 232 10.85 0.69 25.33
C MET A 232 10.13 1.89 25.94
N GLN A 233 9.49 2.69 25.09
CA GLN A 233 8.80 3.89 25.55
C GLN A 233 7.51 3.54 26.32
N ILE A 234 6.77 2.50 25.90
CA ILE A 234 5.63 1.94 26.66
C ILE A 234 6.07 1.56 28.09
N GLY A 235 7.18 0.82 28.22
CA GLY A 235 7.68 0.42 29.54
C GLY A 235 8.01 1.62 30.43
N MET A 236 8.67 2.63 29.88
CA MET A 236 8.99 3.86 30.62
C MET A 236 7.75 4.66 31.02
N SER A 237 6.74 4.72 30.15
CA SER A 237 5.48 5.40 30.44
C SER A 237 4.64 4.68 31.49
N PHE A 238 4.61 3.34 31.48
CA PHE A 238 3.99 2.58 32.58
C PHE A 238 4.71 2.80 33.91
N ILE A 239 6.05 2.82 33.91
CA ILE A 239 6.83 3.12 35.12
C ILE A 239 6.44 4.47 35.70
N ASN A 240 6.39 5.53 34.87
CA ASN A 240 6.07 6.87 35.34
C ASN A 240 4.60 7.00 35.76
N ALA A 241 3.66 6.72 34.87
CA ALA A 241 2.23 6.99 35.08
C ALA A 241 1.63 6.16 36.23
N TYR A 242 2.08 4.92 36.41
CA TYR A 242 1.60 4.04 37.48
C TYR A 242 2.54 3.97 38.69
N LYS A 243 3.57 4.83 38.74
CA LYS A 243 4.50 4.98 39.87
C LYS A 243 5.17 3.67 40.29
N LEU A 244 5.56 2.88 39.30
CA LEU A 244 6.20 1.58 39.51
C LEU A 244 7.68 1.75 39.84
N CYS A 245 8.30 0.71 40.41
CA CYS A 245 9.74 0.72 40.59
C CYS A 245 10.44 0.62 39.22
N ALA A 246 11.32 1.57 38.92
CA ALA A 246 12.07 1.62 37.67
C ALA A 246 13.10 0.47 37.58
N GLY A 247 12.65 -0.70 37.14
CA GLY A 247 13.48 -1.90 36.96
C GLY A 247 13.15 -3.07 37.89
N GLU A 248 11.93 -3.17 38.41
CA GLU A 248 11.50 -4.37 39.14
C GLU A 248 11.06 -5.52 38.23
N ALA A 249 10.85 -6.70 38.82
CA ALA A 249 10.53 -7.92 38.06
C ALA A 249 9.24 -7.83 37.22
N ALA A 250 8.25 -7.02 37.65
CA ALA A 250 7.02 -6.83 36.89
C ALA A 250 7.25 -6.09 35.56
N ILE A 251 8.29 -5.25 35.46
CA ILE A 251 8.65 -4.52 34.22
C ILE A 251 8.97 -5.49 33.07
N ALA A 252 9.45 -6.69 33.38
CA ALA A 252 9.69 -7.73 32.38
C ALA A 252 8.38 -8.21 31.71
N ASP A 253 7.26 -8.24 32.43
CA ASP A 253 5.97 -8.66 31.89
C ASP A 253 5.43 -7.64 30.89
N PHE A 254 5.53 -6.34 31.20
CA PHE A 254 5.18 -5.26 30.28
C PHE A 254 6.05 -5.32 29.00
N SER A 255 7.34 -5.59 29.16
CA SER A 255 8.27 -5.74 28.03
C SER A 255 7.91 -6.94 27.14
N TYR A 256 7.56 -8.08 27.74
CA TYR A 256 7.13 -9.26 26.99
C TYR A 256 5.79 -9.02 26.29
N ALA A 257 4.83 -8.40 26.97
CA ALA A 257 3.54 -8.06 26.38
C ALA A 257 3.71 -7.14 25.16
N ALA A 258 4.44 -6.03 25.31
CA ALA A 258 4.62 -5.03 24.27
C ALA A 258 5.50 -5.47 23.09
N LYS A 259 6.32 -6.52 23.26
CA LYS A 259 7.24 -7.01 22.20
C LYS A 259 6.82 -8.34 21.58
N HIS A 260 5.92 -9.07 22.23
CA HIS A 260 5.58 -10.44 21.82
C HIS A 260 4.11 -10.79 22.03
N ALA A 261 3.60 -10.73 23.26
CA ALA A 261 2.30 -11.34 23.57
C ALA A 261 1.12 -10.59 22.91
N ASP A 262 1.18 -9.26 22.88
CA ASP A 262 0.08 -8.38 22.46
C ASP A 262 0.49 -7.40 21.35
N VAL A 263 1.58 -7.70 20.63
CA VAL A 263 2.08 -6.83 19.54
C VAL A 263 1.56 -7.30 18.18
N ILE A 264 1.12 -6.36 17.36
CA ILE A 264 0.72 -6.60 15.97
C ILE A 264 1.60 -5.75 15.06
N GLY A 265 2.46 -6.45 14.32
CA GLY A 265 3.30 -5.91 13.27
C GLY A 265 2.54 -5.73 11.96
N MET A 266 3.01 -4.81 11.12
CA MET A 266 2.49 -4.61 9.77
C MET A 266 2.98 -5.69 8.81
N GLY A 267 4.12 -6.32 9.10
CA GLY A 267 4.63 -7.44 8.32
C GLY A 267 5.52 -8.38 9.12
N ALA A 268 5.50 -9.66 8.76
CA ALA A 268 6.37 -10.68 9.36
C ALA A 268 7.82 -10.58 8.86
N PHE A 269 8.76 -11.19 9.59
CA PHE A 269 10.16 -11.30 9.16
C PHE A 269 10.30 -12.25 7.96
N LEU A 270 11.41 -12.13 7.22
CA LEU A 270 11.62 -12.88 5.97
C LEU A 270 12.69 -13.97 6.06
N PRO A 271 12.58 -15.04 5.23
CA PRO A 271 13.59 -16.09 5.11
C PRO A 271 14.96 -15.57 4.65
N SER A 272 16.01 -16.33 4.98
CA SER A 272 17.42 -15.94 4.86
C SER A 272 17.86 -15.41 3.47
N ARG A 273 17.34 -15.98 2.37
CA ARG A 273 17.67 -15.52 1.00
C ARG A 273 17.31 -14.05 0.76
N ARG A 274 16.31 -13.56 1.48
CA ARG A 274 15.77 -12.21 1.40
C ARG A 274 15.59 -11.64 2.81
N ALA A 275 16.55 -11.92 3.69
CA ALA A 275 16.49 -11.65 5.12
C ALA A 275 16.16 -10.19 5.44
N ARG A 276 15.02 -9.98 6.08
CA ARG A 276 14.57 -8.70 6.63
C ARG A 276 13.85 -8.95 7.95
N GLY A 277 13.92 -7.96 8.84
CA GLY A 277 13.14 -7.94 10.08
C GLY A 277 11.64 -7.79 9.81
N PRO A 278 10.82 -7.74 10.88
CA PRO A 278 9.39 -7.44 10.75
C PRO A 278 9.17 -6.01 10.23
N ASN A 279 7.92 -5.69 9.88
CA ASN A 279 7.48 -4.40 9.34
C ASN A 279 8.18 -3.97 8.04
N GLU A 280 8.76 -4.91 7.28
CA GLU A 280 9.25 -4.64 5.93
C GLU A 280 8.22 -5.07 4.88
N PRO A 281 8.17 -4.41 3.70
CA PRO A 281 7.14 -4.64 2.69
C PRO A 281 6.91 -6.11 2.32
N GLY A 282 7.98 -6.90 2.24
CA GLY A 282 7.89 -8.30 1.86
C GLY A 282 7.12 -9.19 2.84
N GLY A 283 6.92 -8.72 4.09
CA GLY A 283 6.18 -9.41 5.14
C GLY A 283 4.73 -8.95 5.28
N VAL A 284 4.31 -7.91 4.56
CA VAL A 284 2.95 -7.35 4.59
C VAL A 284 2.04 -8.21 3.72
N ALA A 285 1.07 -8.90 4.33
CA ALA A 285 0.10 -9.71 3.60
C ALA A 285 -0.87 -8.82 2.79
N PHE A 286 -1.49 -9.39 1.75
CA PHE A 286 -2.35 -8.63 0.84
C PHE A 286 -3.57 -8.04 1.54
N GLY A 287 -4.26 -8.81 2.37
CA GLY A 287 -5.39 -8.30 3.13
C GLY A 287 -4.98 -7.31 4.22
N THR A 288 -3.77 -7.47 4.79
CA THR A 288 -3.20 -6.47 5.70
C THR A 288 -3.00 -5.12 5.02
N LEU A 289 -2.48 -5.10 3.79
CA LEU A 289 -2.36 -3.85 3.03
C LEU A 289 -3.73 -3.27 2.66
N ALA A 290 -4.69 -4.12 2.25
CA ALA A 290 -6.06 -3.69 1.98
C ALA A 290 -6.70 -3.02 3.21
N ASP A 291 -6.39 -3.50 4.41
CA ASP A 291 -6.88 -2.90 5.65
C ASP A 291 -6.26 -1.55 5.97
N MET A 292 -5.00 -1.32 5.60
CA MET A 292 -4.33 -0.02 5.77
C MET A 292 -4.98 1.05 4.91
N VAL A 293 -5.38 0.73 3.67
CA VAL A 293 -6.06 1.66 2.77
C VAL A 293 -7.48 1.96 3.27
N GLN A 294 -7.81 3.25 3.33
CA GLN A 294 -8.99 3.77 4.04
C GLN A 294 -10.14 4.15 3.11
N THR A 295 -10.02 3.95 1.79
CA THR A 295 -11.09 4.28 0.83
C THR A 295 -12.41 3.57 1.16
N SER A 296 -12.33 2.33 1.67
CA SER A 296 -13.48 1.52 2.13
C SER A 296 -14.41 2.17 3.17
N ARG A 297 -13.93 3.17 3.93
CA ARG A 297 -14.78 3.88 4.92
C ARG A 297 -15.39 5.18 4.39
N ILE A 298 -15.04 5.59 3.17
CA ILE A 298 -15.49 6.84 2.55
C ILE A 298 -16.13 6.66 1.17
N SER A 299 -16.11 5.44 0.61
CA SER A 299 -16.73 5.12 -0.68
C SER A 299 -17.45 3.78 -0.61
N ASP A 300 -18.67 3.75 -1.14
CA ASP A 300 -19.46 2.55 -1.35
C ASP A 300 -19.21 1.91 -2.73
N ASP A 301 -18.32 2.49 -3.56
CA ASP A 301 -18.02 1.93 -4.87
C ASP A 301 -16.92 0.85 -4.76
N PRO A 302 -17.26 -0.44 -4.97
CA PRO A 302 -16.28 -1.52 -4.83
C PRO A 302 -15.15 -1.45 -5.86
N CYS A 303 -15.37 -0.82 -7.02
CA CYS A 303 -14.30 -0.58 -7.98
C CYS A 303 -13.30 0.42 -7.42
N GLU A 304 -13.76 1.58 -6.96
CA GLU A 304 -12.88 2.63 -6.41
C GLU A 304 -12.07 2.10 -5.23
N VAL A 305 -12.72 1.42 -4.28
CA VAL A 305 -12.06 0.83 -3.11
C VAL A 305 -10.97 -0.16 -3.54
N SER A 306 -11.25 -1.03 -4.50
CA SER A 306 -10.27 -2.02 -4.98
C SER A 306 -9.11 -1.35 -5.74
N LEU A 307 -9.39 -0.31 -6.54
CA LEU A 307 -8.40 0.41 -7.35
C LEU A 307 -7.44 1.24 -6.48
N GLU A 308 -7.93 1.87 -5.40
CA GLU A 308 -7.07 2.57 -4.44
C GLU A 308 -6.15 1.60 -3.69
N VAL A 309 -6.63 0.39 -3.36
CA VAL A 309 -5.77 -0.68 -2.81
C VAL A 309 -4.69 -1.07 -3.81
N ILE A 310 -5.05 -1.28 -5.09
CA ILE A 310 -4.07 -1.61 -6.14
C ILE A 310 -3.02 -0.51 -6.29
N ALA A 311 -3.41 0.77 -6.27
CA ALA A 311 -2.48 1.88 -6.40
C ALA A 311 -1.47 1.96 -5.24
N ALA A 312 -1.95 1.85 -4.00
CA ALA A 312 -1.07 1.81 -2.83
C ALA A 312 -0.12 0.60 -2.87
N ALA A 313 -0.64 -0.55 -3.30
CA ALA A 313 0.11 -1.79 -3.44
C ALA A 313 1.14 -1.75 -4.57
N ALA A 314 0.85 -1.05 -5.67
CA ALA A 314 1.77 -0.85 -6.78
C ALA A 314 2.99 -0.04 -6.35
N ALA A 315 2.77 1.03 -5.58
CA ALA A 315 3.84 1.82 -4.99
C ALA A 315 4.69 0.99 -3.99
N LEU A 316 4.05 0.26 -3.08
CA LEU A 316 4.74 -0.52 -2.05
C LEU A 316 5.48 -1.73 -2.61
N TYR A 317 4.78 -2.60 -3.35
CA TYR A 317 5.26 -3.93 -3.73
C TYR A 317 6.13 -3.91 -5.00
N ASP A 318 5.70 -3.21 -6.04
CA ASP A 318 6.44 -3.23 -7.31
C ASP A 318 7.55 -2.19 -7.34
N GLN A 319 7.26 -0.94 -6.94
CA GLN A 319 8.27 0.12 -7.04
C GLN A 319 9.31 0.05 -5.93
N VAL A 320 8.88 -0.04 -4.67
CA VAL A 320 9.80 0.01 -3.53
C VAL A 320 10.32 -1.39 -3.19
N TRP A 321 9.45 -2.37 -2.95
CA TRP A 321 9.89 -3.70 -2.53
C TRP A 321 10.66 -4.43 -3.64
N LEU A 322 10.00 -4.77 -4.76
CA LEU A 322 10.65 -5.48 -5.85
C LEU A 322 11.67 -4.59 -6.57
N GLY A 323 11.31 -3.33 -6.85
CA GLY A 323 12.12 -2.37 -7.62
C GLY A 323 13.28 -1.74 -6.86
N SER A 324 13.36 -1.89 -5.54
CA SER A 324 14.48 -1.42 -4.74
C SER A 324 15.04 -2.49 -3.81
N TYR A 325 14.28 -2.94 -2.80
CA TYR A 325 14.78 -3.88 -1.78
C TYR A 325 15.28 -5.21 -2.38
N MET A 326 14.65 -5.67 -3.46
CA MET A 326 14.96 -6.95 -4.10
C MET A 326 15.73 -6.81 -5.41
N SER A 327 15.97 -5.58 -5.89
CA SER A 327 16.74 -5.31 -7.10
C SER A 327 17.52 -4.00 -7.03
N GLY A 328 16.92 -2.87 -7.38
CA GLY A 328 17.52 -1.53 -7.40
C GLY A 328 17.79 -0.98 -8.81
N GLY A 329 18.28 0.26 -8.87
CA GLY A 329 18.59 0.96 -10.12
C GLY A 329 17.41 1.79 -10.65
N VAL A 330 17.17 1.74 -11.96
CA VAL A 330 16.01 2.41 -12.61
C VAL A 330 14.67 1.85 -12.10
N GLY A 331 14.67 0.61 -11.62
CA GLY A 331 13.51 0.01 -10.97
C GLY A 331 12.33 -0.24 -11.91
N PHE A 332 11.13 -0.24 -11.34
CA PHE A 332 9.92 -0.82 -11.93
C PHE A 332 8.74 0.14 -12.01
N THR A 333 9.00 1.45 -12.12
CA THR A 333 7.95 2.48 -12.13
C THR A 333 6.81 2.21 -13.10
N GLN A 334 7.12 1.85 -14.35
CA GLN A 334 6.07 1.65 -15.37
C GLN A 334 5.39 0.27 -15.29
N TYR A 335 5.97 -0.71 -14.59
CA TYR A 335 5.20 -1.91 -14.24
C TYR A 335 4.08 -1.56 -13.27
N ALA A 336 4.42 -0.81 -12.22
CA ALA A 336 3.47 -0.36 -11.21
C ALA A 336 2.45 0.66 -11.77
N SER A 337 2.91 1.69 -12.49
CA SER A 337 2.05 2.78 -12.93
C SER A 337 0.98 2.34 -13.91
N ALA A 338 1.19 1.25 -14.65
CA ALA A 338 0.16 0.67 -15.51
C ALA A 338 -1.14 0.33 -14.75
N ALA A 339 -1.06 0.04 -13.45
CA ALA A 339 -2.21 -0.30 -12.62
C ALA A 339 -2.91 0.91 -11.97
N TYR A 340 -2.34 2.12 -12.04
CA TYR A 340 -2.91 3.32 -11.43
C TYR A 340 -2.86 4.59 -12.29
N THR A 341 -2.58 4.44 -13.59
CA THR A 341 -2.56 5.56 -14.54
C THR A 341 -3.47 5.34 -15.73
N ASP A 342 -3.83 6.47 -16.34
CA ASP A 342 -4.56 6.58 -17.60
C ASP A 342 -5.99 6.02 -17.57
N ASP A 343 -6.55 5.75 -16.39
CA ASP A 343 -7.88 5.17 -16.19
C ASP A 343 -8.11 3.85 -16.98
N ILE A 344 -7.05 3.13 -17.33
CA ILE A 344 -7.11 1.91 -18.15
C ILE A 344 -7.66 0.75 -17.33
N LEU A 345 -7.05 0.48 -16.17
CA LEU A 345 -7.55 -0.55 -15.26
C LEU A 345 -8.94 -0.18 -14.72
N ASP A 346 -9.18 1.11 -14.47
CA ASP A 346 -10.49 1.62 -14.09
C ASP A 346 -11.54 1.21 -15.14
N ASP A 347 -11.33 1.54 -16.43
CA ASP A 347 -12.26 1.17 -17.51
C ASP A 347 -12.59 -0.33 -17.51
N PHE A 348 -11.57 -1.19 -17.42
CA PHE A 348 -11.75 -2.63 -17.50
C PHE A 348 -12.48 -3.19 -16.28
N LEU A 349 -12.16 -2.69 -15.09
CA LEU A 349 -12.79 -3.13 -13.86
C LEU A 349 -14.26 -2.68 -13.78
N TYR A 350 -14.56 -1.45 -14.20
CA TYR A 350 -15.94 -0.96 -14.26
C TYR A 350 -16.77 -1.73 -15.29
N TYR A 351 -16.20 -2.11 -16.44
CA TYR A 351 -16.87 -3.03 -17.37
C TYR A 351 -17.23 -4.36 -16.71
N GLY A 352 -16.30 -4.96 -15.98
CA GLY A 352 -16.53 -6.23 -15.31
C GLY A 352 -17.54 -6.14 -14.17
N LYS A 353 -17.55 -5.05 -13.38
CA LYS A 353 -18.60 -4.78 -12.39
C LYS A 353 -19.97 -4.68 -13.05
N ASP A 354 -20.10 -3.90 -14.12
CA ASP A 354 -21.34 -3.76 -14.89
C ASP A 354 -21.87 -5.11 -15.40
N TYR A 355 -20.97 -5.96 -15.90
CA TYR A 355 -21.32 -7.31 -16.37
C TYR A 355 -21.86 -8.17 -15.22
N VAL A 356 -21.17 -8.15 -14.08
CA VAL A 356 -21.54 -8.90 -12.87
C VAL A 356 -22.88 -8.43 -12.32
N GLU A 357 -23.09 -7.12 -12.16
CA GLU A 357 -24.34 -6.56 -11.65
C GLU A 357 -25.54 -6.94 -12.52
N LYS A 358 -25.39 -6.91 -13.85
CA LYS A 358 -26.46 -7.22 -14.80
C LYS A 358 -26.79 -8.71 -14.85
N LYS A 359 -25.78 -9.58 -14.73
CA LYS A 359 -25.94 -11.03 -14.95
C LYS A 359 -26.20 -11.82 -13.67
N TYR A 360 -25.50 -11.47 -12.59
CA TYR A 360 -25.50 -12.22 -11.33
C TYR A 360 -26.07 -11.40 -10.17
N GLY A 361 -25.79 -10.10 -10.13
CA GLY A 361 -25.89 -9.29 -8.92
C GLY A 361 -24.63 -9.45 -8.04
N MET A 362 -24.30 -8.39 -7.29
CA MET A 362 -23.10 -8.37 -6.44
C MET A 362 -23.19 -9.44 -5.35
N CYS A 363 -22.16 -10.27 -5.25
CA CYS A 363 -22.03 -11.36 -4.28
C CYS A 363 -23.14 -12.43 -4.34
N GLN A 364 -23.87 -12.55 -5.45
CA GLN A 364 -24.97 -13.51 -5.62
C GLN A 364 -24.61 -14.69 -6.52
N ALA A 365 -23.43 -14.70 -7.16
CA ALA A 365 -23.04 -15.77 -8.05
C ALA A 365 -22.58 -17.02 -7.27
N ASP A 366 -22.88 -18.21 -7.81
CA ASP A 366 -22.44 -19.47 -7.21
C ASP A 366 -20.91 -19.57 -7.16
N LEU A 367 -20.38 -20.13 -6.08
CA LEU A 367 -18.95 -20.45 -5.93
C LEU A 367 -18.58 -21.68 -6.77
N SER A 368 -18.47 -21.51 -8.08
CA SER A 368 -18.18 -22.58 -9.03
C SER A 368 -17.14 -22.18 -10.07
N MET A 369 -16.48 -23.17 -10.67
CA MET A 369 -15.59 -22.92 -11.81
C MET A 369 -16.32 -22.42 -13.06
N ASP A 370 -17.64 -22.63 -13.17
CA ASP A 370 -18.41 -22.10 -14.29
C ASP A 370 -18.60 -20.59 -14.16
N THR A 371 -18.85 -20.10 -12.94
CA THR A 371 -18.83 -18.66 -12.61
C THR A 371 -17.47 -18.03 -12.92
N VAL A 372 -16.38 -18.67 -12.47
CA VAL A 372 -15.01 -18.21 -12.73
C VAL A 372 -14.75 -18.14 -14.24
N ARG A 373 -15.07 -19.21 -14.98
CA ARG A 373 -14.88 -19.27 -16.43
C ARG A 373 -15.65 -18.19 -17.16
N ASP A 374 -16.92 -18.01 -16.83
CA ASP A 374 -17.77 -17.05 -17.49
C ASP A 374 -17.25 -15.61 -17.32
N ILE A 375 -17.11 -15.16 -16.08
CA ILE A 375 -16.75 -13.77 -15.79
C ILE A 375 -15.31 -13.48 -16.22
N SER A 376 -14.37 -14.37 -15.91
CA SER A 376 -12.98 -14.13 -16.27
C SER A 376 -12.77 -14.14 -17.77
N THR A 377 -13.40 -15.07 -18.51
CA THR A 377 -13.29 -15.07 -19.97
C THR A 377 -13.86 -13.80 -20.57
N GLU A 378 -15.06 -13.38 -20.16
CA GLU A 378 -15.71 -12.16 -20.64
C GLU A 378 -14.83 -10.92 -20.43
N VAL A 379 -14.38 -10.70 -19.20
CA VAL A 379 -13.61 -9.50 -18.85
C VAL A 379 -12.20 -9.54 -19.46
N THR A 380 -11.59 -10.72 -19.57
CA THR A 380 -10.31 -10.89 -20.27
C THR A 380 -10.45 -10.52 -21.74
N LEU A 381 -11.46 -11.05 -22.44
CA LEU A 381 -11.68 -10.76 -23.86
C LEU A 381 -11.93 -9.26 -24.06
N TYR A 382 -12.79 -8.64 -23.23
CA TYR A 382 -13.00 -7.20 -23.25
C TYR A 382 -11.69 -6.42 -23.16
N GLY A 383 -10.85 -6.72 -22.15
CA GLY A 383 -9.59 -6.00 -21.94
C GLY A 383 -8.60 -6.19 -23.10
N LEU A 384 -8.53 -7.38 -23.68
CA LEU A 384 -7.67 -7.67 -24.84
C LEU A 384 -8.15 -6.94 -26.09
N GLU A 385 -9.47 -6.92 -26.35
CA GLU A 385 -10.07 -6.15 -27.45
C GLU A 385 -9.73 -4.65 -27.34
N GLN A 386 -9.65 -4.09 -26.12
CA GLN A 386 -9.29 -2.68 -25.99
C GLN A 386 -7.87 -2.40 -26.48
N TYR A 387 -6.94 -3.34 -26.26
CA TYR A 387 -5.56 -3.23 -26.77
C TYR A 387 -5.44 -3.45 -28.28
N GLU A 388 -6.53 -3.73 -29.00
CA GLU A 388 -6.55 -3.60 -30.46
C GLU A 388 -6.54 -2.12 -30.88
N THR A 389 -6.84 -1.19 -29.96
CA THR A 389 -6.59 0.25 -30.12
C THR A 389 -5.07 0.53 -30.06
N PRO A 390 -4.42 0.94 -31.17
CA PRO A 390 -2.96 1.02 -31.25
C PRO A 390 -2.31 1.92 -30.20
N THR A 391 -2.90 3.07 -29.91
CA THR A 391 -2.39 4.03 -28.91
C THR A 391 -2.48 3.51 -27.48
N LEU A 392 -3.50 2.71 -27.16
CA LEU A 392 -3.61 2.04 -25.87
C LEU A 392 -2.54 0.95 -25.71
N LEU A 393 -2.35 0.13 -26.76
CA LEU A 393 -1.28 -0.87 -26.82
C LEU A 393 0.11 -0.23 -26.73
N GLU A 394 0.27 0.94 -27.35
CA GLU A 394 1.50 1.71 -27.30
C GLU A 394 1.75 2.34 -25.91
N THR A 395 0.69 2.70 -25.18
CA THR A 395 0.74 3.19 -23.79
C THR A 395 1.20 2.08 -22.85
N HIS A 396 0.54 0.93 -22.87
CA HIS A 396 1.00 -0.29 -22.17
C HIS A 396 1.85 -1.15 -23.10
N PHE A 397 3.00 -0.62 -23.51
CA PHE A 397 3.91 -1.27 -24.45
C PHE A 397 4.46 -2.62 -23.94
N GLY A 398 4.64 -2.75 -22.63
CA GLY A 398 5.11 -3.97 -21.98
C GLY A 398 4.01 -5.02 -21.88
N GLY A 399 4.30 -6.24 -22.30
CA GLY A 399 3.35 -7.36 -22.18
C GLY A 399 2.87 -7.59 -20.74
N SER A 400 3.76 -7.46 -19.76
CA SER A 400 3.43 -7.66 -18.35
C SER A 400 2.46 -6.59 -17.81
N GLN A 401 2.53 -5.35 -18.32
CA GLN A 401 1.60 -4.28 -17.94
C GLN A 401 0.18 -4.64 -18.37
N ARG A 402 0.03 -5.12 -19.62
CA ARG A 402 -1.26 -5.57 -20.14
C ARG A 402 -1.76 -6.82 -19.43
N ALA A 403 -0.86 -7.77 -19.19
CA ALA A 403 -1.19 -9.00 -18.48
C ALA A 403 -1.74 -8.71 -17.08
N SER A 404 -1.07 -7.84 -16.31
CA SER A 404 -1.51 -7.51 -14.95
C SER A 404 -2.84 -6.75 -14.95
N VAL A 405 -3.00 -5.75 -15.82
CA VAL A 405 -4.20 -4.92 -15.87
C VAL A 405 -5.45 -5.72 -16.30
N VAL A 406 -5.33 -6.57 -17.33
CA VAL A 406 -6.47 -7.38 -17.79
C VAL A 406 -6.87 -8.42 -16.73
N SER A 407 -5.89 -9.10 -16.14
CA SER A 407 -6.16 -10.13 -15.14
C SER A 407 -6.63 -9.57 -13.80
N ALA A 408 -6.22 -8.35 -13.42
CA ALA A 408 -6.76 -7.63 -12.27
C ALA A 408 -8.25 -7.38 -12.44
N ALA A 409 -8.66 -6.85 -13.60
CA ALA A 409 -10.06 -6.62 -13.91
C ALA A 409 -10.87 -7.92 -13.85
N ALA A 410 -10.37 -9.00 -14.47
CA ALA A 410 -11.03 -10.31 -14.47
C ALA A 410 -11.15 -10.91 -13.05
N GLY A 411 -10.07 -10.87 -12.26
CA GLY A 411 -10.03 -11.42 -10.91
C GLY A 411 -10.91 -10.66 -9.94
N CYS A 412 -10.83 -9.32 -9.93
CA CYS A 412 -11.69 -8.49 -9.08
C CYS A 412 -13.17 -8.64 -9.46
N SER A 413 -13.50 -8.68 -10.75
CA SER A 413 -14.89 -8.90 -11.20
C SER A 413 -15.43 -10.26 -10.76
N THR A 414 -14.62 -11.31 -10.85
CA THR A 414 -14.99 -12.64 -10.35
C THR A 414 -15.21 -12.61 -8.83
N ALA A 415 -14.39 -11.87 -8.09
CA ALA A 415 -14.55 -11.72 -6.65
C ALA A 415 -15.78 -10.86 -6.27
N PHE A 416 -16.11 -9.83 -7.05
CA PHE A 416 -17.33 -9.04 -6.90
C PHE A 416 -18.59 -9.90 -7.01
N ALA A 417 -18.63 -10.81 -7.98
CA ALA A 417 -19.77 -11.68 -8.22
C ALA A 417 -19.95 -12.73 -7.12
N THR A 418 -18.85 -13.31 -6.66
CA THR A 418 -18.85 -14.46 -5.74
C THR A 418 -18.74 -14.08 -4.27
N GLY A 419 -18.31 -12.85 -3.96
CA GLY A 419 -17.95 -12.47 -2.60
C GLY A 419 -16.79 -13.29 -2.03
N ASN A 420 -15.89 -13.83 -2.88
CA ASN A 420 -14.77 -14.67 -2.45
C ASN A 420 -13.47 -14.40 -3.22
N SER A 421 -12.39 -14.15 -2.50
CA SER A 421 -11.07 -13.80 -3.05
C SER A 421 -10.36 -14.98 -3.72
N ASN A 422 -10.56 -16.22 -3.26
CA ASN A 422 -9.98 -17.42 -3.89
C ASN A 422 -10.62 -17.68 -5.27
N ALA A 423 -11.91 -17.40 -5.43
CA ALA A 423 -12.55 -17.41 -6.76
C ALA A 423 -11.95 -16.30 -7.65
N GLY A 424 -11.74 -15.11 -7.09
CA GLY A 424 -11.08 -14.00 -7.77
C GLY A 424 -9.67 -14.35 -8.28
N VAL A 425 -8.80 -14.90 -7.43
CA VAL A 425 -7.43 -15.26 -7.84
C VAL A 425 -7.41 -16.42 -8.84
N ASN A 426 -8.40 -17.32 -8.79
CA ASN A 426 -8.55 -18.34 -9.84
C ASN A 426 -8.93 -17.69 -11.18
N GLY A 427 -9.79 -16.67 -11.15
CA GLY A 427 -10.13 -15.87 -12.31
C GLY A 427 -8.95 -15.12 -12.92
N TRP A 428 -8.06 -14.57 -12.08
CA TRP A 428 -6.77 -14.02 -12.50
C TRP A 428 -5.96 -15.04 -13.30
N TYR A 429 -5.78 -16.25 -12.78
CA TYR A 429 -4.97 -17.27 -13.47
C TYR A 429 -5.58 -17.74 -14.78
N LEU A 430 -6.91 -17.85 -14.85
CA LEU A 430 -7.59 -18.15 -16.10
C LEU A 430 -7.38 -17.01 -17.13
N SER A 431 -7.48 -15.75 -16.70
CA SER A 431 -7.19 -14.60 -17.56
C SER A 431 -5.77 -14.66 -18.15
N MET A 432 -4.78 -15.05 -17.36
CA MET A 432 -3.39 -15.18 -17.83
C MET A 432 -3.24 -16.24 -18.92
N ILE A 433 -3.89 -17.40 -18.75
CA ILE A 433 -3.89 -18.48 -19.75
C ILE A 433 -4.55 -18.00 -21.04
N LEU A 434 -5.73 -17.39 -20.95
CA LEU A 434 -6.45 -16.89 -22.12
C LEU A 434 -5.65 -15.82 -22.86
N HIS A 435 -5.08 -14.82 -22.16
CA HIS A 435 -4.25 -13.79 -22.77
C HIS A 435 -3.06 -14.41 -23.53
N LYS A 436 -2.36 -15.35 -22.88
CA LYS A 436 -1.21 -16.03 -23.49
C LYS A 436 -1.58 -16.70 -24.81
N GLU A 437 -2.71 -17.41 -24.86
CA GLU A 437 -3.16 -18.10 -26.07
C GLU A 437 -3.70 -17.14 -27.13
N THR A 438 -4.40 -16.07 -26.74
CA THR A 438 -4.95 -15.08 -27.69
C THR A 438 -3.85 -14.32 -28.43
N HIS A 439 -2.82 -13.86 -27.72
CA HIS A 439 -1.77 -13.02 -28.31
C HIS A 439 -0.45 -13.77 -28.58
N SER A 440 -0.37 -15.06 -28.25
CA SER A 440 0.87 -15.86 -28.30
C SER A 440 2.02 -15.22 -27.51
N ARG A 441 1.70 -14.38 -26.52
CA ARG A 441 2.62 -13.66 -25.63
C ARG A 441 1.88 -13.28 -24.35
N LEU A 442 2.64 -13.06 -23.28
CA LEU A 442 2.09 -12.60 -22.00
C LEU A 442 2.98 -11.47 -21.44
N GLY A 443 3.86 -11.77 -20.48
CA GLY A 443 4.78 -10.82 -19.88
C GLY A 443 6.26 -11.06 -20.21
N PHE A 444 7.13 -10.52 -19.36
CA PHE A 444 8.57 -10.76 -19.43
C PHE A 444 8.93 -12.23 -19.15
N TYR A 445 10.20 -12.60 -19.37
CA TYR A 445 10.67 -13.98 -19.31
C TYR A 445 10.19 -14.78 -18.07
N GLY A 446 10.30 -14.21 -16.87
CA GLY A 446 9.89 -14.88 -15.64
C GLY A 446 8.48 -14.55 -15.16
N TYR A 447 7.69 -13.80 -15.94
CA TYR A 447 6.42 -13.22 -15.48
C TYR A 447 5.46 -14.30 -14.98
N ASP A 448 5.23 -15.35 -15.78
CA ASP A 448 4.20 -16.34 -15.53
C ASP A 448 4.60 -17.51 -14.62
N LEU A 449 5.71 -17.39 -13.87
CA LEU A 449 6.12 -18.41 -12.90
C LEU A 449 4.97 -18.74 -11.93
N GLN A 450 4.36 -17.69 -11.36
CA GLN A 450 3.26 -17.87 -10.42
C GLN A 450 1.95 -18.18 -11.11
N ASP A 451 1.74 -17.72 -12.35
CA ASP A 451 0.49 -17.96 -13.07
C ASP A 451 0.39 -19.41 -13.55
N GLN A 452 1.49 -20.01 -13.99
CA GLN A 452 1.54 -21.44 -14.36
C GLN A 452 1.34 -22.36 -13.13
N ALA A 453 1.83 -21.95 -11.96
CA ALA A 453 1.57 -22.66 -10.70
C ALA A 453 0.22 -22.30 -10.06
N GLY A 454 -0.40 -21.21 -10.50
CA GLY A 454 -1.50 -20.56 -9.82
C GLY A 454 -2.76 -21.39 -9.80
N ALA A 455 -3.13 -21.99 -10.93
CA ALA A 455 -4.32 -22.82 -11.03
C ALA A 455 -4.28 -24.00 -10.03
N SER A 456 -3.15 -24.69 -9.90
CA SER A 456 -3.00 -25.80 -8.95
C SER A 456 -2.95 -25.35 -7.50
N ASN A 457 -2.35 -24.19 -7.23
CA ASN A 457 -2.10 -23.71 -5.87
C ASN A 457 -3.23 -22.83 -5.30
N SER A 458 -4.12 -22.29 -6.14
CA SER A 458 -5.24 -21.43 -5.72
C SER A 458 -6.14 -22.08 -4.66
N LEU A 459 -6.36 -23.40 -4.78
CA LEU A 459 -7.18 -24.21 -3.86
C LEU A 459 -6.38 -25.37 -3.23
N SER A 460 -5.04 -25.33 -3.29
CA SER A 460 -4.22 -26.32 -2.59
C SER A 460 -4.41 -26.17 -1.08
N ILE A 461 -4.15 -27.26 -0.35
CA ILE A 461 -4.16 -27.30 1.12
C ILE A 461 -2.82 -27.81 1.67
N ARG A 462 -1.79 -27.91 0.81
CA ARG A 462 -0.46 -28.37 1.20
C ARG A 462 0.35 -27.26 1.86
N SER A 463 1.41 -27.66 2.56
CA SER A 463 2.24 -26.82 3.45
C SER A 463 2.53 -25.41 2.96
N ASP A 464 3.11 -25.29 1.76
CA ASP A 464 3.67 -24.07 1.20
C ASP A 464 2.97 -23.65 -0.10
N GLU A 465 1.77 -24.20 -0.32
CA GLU A 465 0.90 -23.93 -1.47
C GLU A 465 -0.48 -23.44 -1.02
N GLY A 466 -1.05 -24.05 0.02
CA GLY A 466 -2.40 -23.78 0.45
C GLY A 466 -2.49 -22.62 1.43
N LEU A 467 -3.11 -21.53 1.00
CA LEU A 467 -3.42 -20.38 1.86
C LEU A 467 -4.58 -19.58 1.28
N ILE A 468 -5.49 -19.10 2.13
CA ILE A 468 -6.52 -18.14 1.71
C ILE A 468 -5.86 -16.88 1.17
N HIS A 469 -6.43 -16.31 0.12
CA HIS A 469 -5.76 -15.27 -0.68
C HIS A 469 -5.38 -14.04 0.13
N GLU A 470 -6.22 -13.61 1.08
CA GLU A 470 -5.98 -12.46 1.93
C GLU A 470 -4.72 -12.60 2.81
N LEU A 471 -4.34 -13.83 3.18
CA LEU A 471 -3.16 -14.15 3.98
C LEU A 471 -1.91 -14.42 3.13
N ARG A 472 -2.05 -14.50 1.80
CA ARG A 472 -0.89 -14.52 0.91
C ARG A 472 -0.22 -13.15 0.94
N GLY A 473 0.97 -13.08 0.36
CA GLY A 473 1.74 -11.85 0.30
C GLY A 473 3.04 -12.05 -0.47
N PRO A 474 3.94 -11.06 -0.46
CA PRO A 474 5.20 -11.13 -1.19
C PRO A 474 6.14 -12.25 -0.72
N ASN A 475 5.87 -12.91 0.40
CA ASN A 475 6.66 -14.06 0.86
C ASN A 475 6.03 -15.43 0.54
N TYR A 476 4.79 -15.47 0.01
CA TYR A 476 4.21 -16.71 -0.50
C TYR A 476 5.09 -17.24 -1.64
N PRO A 477 5.47 -18.54 -1.67
CA PRO A 477 6.63 -19.00 -2.45
C PRO A 477 6.61 -18.62 -3.94
N ASN A 478 5.46 -18.76 -4.60
CA ASN A 478 5.34 -18.42 -6.01
C ASN A 478 5.42 -16.90 -6.28
N TYR A 479 5.05 -16.07 -5.31
CA TYR A 479 4.86 -14.62 -5.52
C TYR A 479 6.12 -13.81 -5.21
N ALA A 480 7.19 -14.45 -4.74
CA ALA A 480 8.28 -13.76 -4.06
C ALA A 480 9.30 -13.04 -4.96
N MET A 481 9.03 -12.88 -6.26
CA MET A 481 10.05 -12.48 -7.24
C MET A 481 9.57 -11.52 -8.33
N ASN A 482 8.31 -11.55 -8.73
CA ASN A 482 7.90 -10.99 -10.03
C ASN A 482 6.92 -9.81 -9.85
N VAL A 483 7.17 -8.74 -10.61
CA VAL A 483 6.32 -7.54 -10.72
C VAL A 483 5.02 -7.79 -11.46
N GLY A 484 4.04 -6.91 -11.32
CA GLY A 484 2.75 -6.92 -12.03
C GLY A 484 1.83 -8.04 -11.56
N HIS A 485 1.85 -8.33 -10.25
CA HIS A 485 0.98 -9.32 -9.61
C HIS A 485 0.60 -8.93 -8.17
N GLN A 486 1.61 -8.66 -7.32
CA GLN A 486 1.37 -8.36 -5.90
C GLN A 486 0.41 -7.18 -5.68
N PRO A 487 0.51 -6.08 -6.47
CA PRO A 487 -0.45 -4.98 -6.39
C PRO A 487 -1.88 -5.42 -6.67
N GLU A 488 -2.05 -6.13 -7.77
CA GLU A 488 -3.34 -6.59 -8.26
C GLU A 488 -3.95 -7.66 -7.34
N TYR A 489 -3.12 -8.52 -6.74
CA TYR A 489 -3.56 -9.48 -5.73
C TYR A 489 -4.09 -8.82 -4.47
N ALA A 490 -3.53 -7.69 -4.04
CA ALA A 490 -4.10 -6.90 -2.94
C ALA A 490 -5.47 -6.35 -3.33
N GLY A 491 -5.64 -5.89 -4.56
CA GLY A 491 -6.95 -5.53 -5.13
C GLY A 491 -7.96 -6.68 -5.11
N ILE A 492 -7.55 -7.88 -5.54
CA ILE A 492 -8.40 -9.08 -5.55
C ILE A 492 -8.75 -9.52 -4.12
N ALA A 493 -7.84 -9.34 -3.16
CA ALA A 493 -8.14 -9.57 -1.75
C ALA A 493 -9.22 -8.59 -1.26
N GLN A 494 -9.13 -7.30 -1.61
CA GLN A 494 -10.12 -6.29 -1.22
C GLN A 494 -11.47 -6.42 -1.93
N ALA A 495 -11.47 -6.80 -3.21
CA ALA A 495 -12.65 -6.80 -4.08
C ALA A 495 -13.92 -7.45 -3.49
N PRO A 496 -13.88 -8.69 -2.96
CA PRO A 496 -15.07 -9.32 -2.42
C PRO A 496 -15.57 -8.60 -1.16
N HIS A 497 -14.67 -8.11 -0.31
CA HIS A 497 -15.02 -7.38 0.91
C HIS A 497 -15.66 -6.03 0.59
N ALA A 498 -15.15 -5.32 -0.42
CA ALA A 498 -15.74 -4.07 -0.87
C ALA A 498 -17.15 -4.30 -1.43
N ALA A 499 -17.34 -5.36 -2.23
CA ALA A 499 -18.66 -5.72 -2.76
C ALA A 499 -19.66 -6.13 -1.67
N ARG A 500 -19.18 -6.81 -0.61
CA ARG A 500 -19.96 -7.22 0.56
C ARG A 500 -20.21 -6.09 1.56
N ARG A 501 -19.50 -4.96 1.40
CA ARG A 501 -19.44 -3.85 2.37
C ARG A 501 -18.90 -4.27 3.74
N ASP A 502 -17.98 -5.25 3.75
CA ASP A 502 -17.27 -5.61 4.96
C ASP A 502 -16.37 -4.43 5.40
N ALA A 503 -16.30 -4.14 6.70
CA ALA A 503 -15.52 -3.02 7.24
C ALA A 503 -14.00 -3.22 7.05
N PHE A 504 -13.55 -4.47 6.93
CA PHE A 504 -12.16 -4.86 6.81
C PHE A 504 -12.02 -6.13 5.97
N CYS A 505 -10.82 -6.39 5.49
CA CYS A 505 -10.41 -7.54 4.69
C CYS A 505 -9.91 -8.69 5.59
N THR A 506 -8.90 -8.45 6.43
CA THR A 506 -8.27 -9.48 7.26
C THR A 506 -8.25 -9.16 8.75
N ASN A 507 -7.83 -7.94 9.11
CA ASN A 507 -7.52 -7.56 10.48
C ASN A 507 -8.20 -6.22 10.85
N PRO A 508 -9.23 -6.24 11.71
CA PRO A 508 -9.97 -5.04 12.08
C PRO A 508 -9.11 -4.04 12.87
N LEU A 509 -8.09 -4.52 13.60
CA LEU A 509 -7.19 -3.66 14.38
C LEU A 509 -6.32 -2.81 13.45
N ILE A 510 -5.86 -3.39 12.33
CA ILE A 510 -5.09 -2.65 11.31
C ILE A 510 -5.99 -1.65 10.59
N LYS A 511 -7.23 -2.03 10.27
CA LYS A 511 -8.21 -1.12 9.67
C LYS A 511 -8.40 0.13 10.52
N ILE A 512 -8.64 -0.03 11.82
CA ILE A 512 -8.81 1.09 12.77
C ILE A 512 -7.52 1.88 12.93
N ALA A 513 -6.36 1.23 13.04
CA ALA A 513 -5.08 1.90 13.27
C ALA A 513 -4.67 2.88 12.15
N PHE A 514 -5.14 2.68 10.92
CA PHE A 514 -4.92 3.58 9.80
C PHE A 514 -6.05 4.59 9.58
N ALA A 515 -7.15 4.50 10.34
CA ALA A 515 -8.23 5.48 10.34
C ALA A 515 -7.86 6.71 11.19
N ASP A 516 -6.78 7.38 10.80
CA ASP A 516 -6.20 8.47 11.58
C ASP A 516 -5.71 9.60 10.69
N HIS A 517 -6.33 10.77 10.84
CA HIS A 517 -6.00 11.97 10.09
C HIS A 517 -4.64 12.60 10.43
N HIS A 518 -3.93 12.08 11.44
CA HIS A 518 -2.59 12.56 11.81
C HIS A 518 -1.47 11.77 11.13
N LEU A 519 -1.79 10.79 10.29
CA LEU A 519 -0.83 10.22 9.36
C LEU A 519 -0.37 11.28 8.36
N THR A 520 0.88 11.18 7.90
CA THR A 520 1.43 12.14 6.94
C THR A 520 0.92 11.86 5.54
N PHE A 521 0.78 10.57 5.17
CA PHE A 521 0.13 10.12 3.95
C PHE A 521 -1.38 9.93 4.17
N ASP A 522 -2.21 10.45 3.27
CA ASP A 522 -3.66 10.23 3.32
C ASP A 522 -4.07 8.90 2.68
N PHE A 523 -4.18 7.86 3.51
CA PHE A 523 -4.58 6.50 3.08
C PHE A 523 -6.02 6.40 2.54
N ARG A 524 -6.83 7.46 2.60
CA ARG A 524 -8.16 7.49 1.97
C ARG A 524 -8.08 7.66 0.46
N HIS A 525 -7.04 8.34 -0.02
CA HIS A 525 -6.86 8.68 -1.43
C HIS A 525 -5.42 8.41 -1.94
N PRO A 526 -4.93 7.15 -1.89
CA PRO A 526 -3.59 6.81 -2.37
C PRO A 526 -3.18 7.42 -3.71
N ARG A 527 -4.03 7.36 -4.74
CA ARG A 527 -3.72 7.92 -6.07
C ARG A 527 -3.53 9.44 -6.03
N LYS A 528 -4.37 10.15 -5.27
CA LYS A 528 -4.28 11.61 -5.13
C LYS A 528 -2.98 12.03 -4.44
N GLU A 529 -2.57 11.32 -3.41
CA GLU A 529 -1.31 11.62 -2.72
C GLU A 529 -0.09 11.29 -3.61
N ILE A 530 -0.13 10.19 -4.38
CA ILE A 530 0.90 9.88 -5.38
C ILE A 530 1.01 11.00 -6.42
N ALA A 531 -0.11 11.53 -6.92
CA ALA A 531 -0.14 12.67 -7.83
C ALA A 531 0.50 13.92 -7.20
N LYS A 532 0.12 14.26 -5.96
CA LYS A 532 0.71 15.37 -5.19
C LYS A 532 2.23 15.22 -5.03
N GLY A 533 2.70 14.00 -4.77
CA GLY A 533 4.13 13.70 -4.73
C GLY A 533 4.82 13.90 -6.08
N ALA A 534 4.18 13.50 -7.17
CA ALA A 534 4.72 13.65 -8.53
C ALA A 534 4.81 15.12 -8.97
N LEU A 535 3.86 15.95 -8.51
CA LEU A 535 3.86 17.40 -8.70
C LEU A 535 4.85 18.13 -7.77
N ARG A 536 5.52 17.41 -6.86
CA ARG A 536 6.42 17.96 -5.82
C ARG A 536 5.70 18.87 -4.83
N GLU A 537 4.43 18.57 -4.54
CA GLU A 537 3.56 19.32 -3.62
C GLU A 537 3.33 18.58 -2.28
N PHE A 538 3.84 17.36 -2.14
CA PHE A 538 3.74 16.57 -0.93
C PHE A 538 4.89 16.86 0.04
N MET A 539 4.57 17.12 1.30
CA MET A 539 5.54 17.39 2.37
C MET A 539 5.76 16.13 3.22
N PRO A 540 6.92 15.44 3.11
CA PRO A 540 7.23 14.28 3.92
C PRO A 540 7.70 14.67 5.33
N ALA A 541 7.65 13.71 6.25
CA ALA A 541 8.25 13.81 7.57
C ALA A 541 9.71 13.30 7.57
N GLY A 542 10.43 13.54 8.67
CA GLY A 542 11.79 13.01 8.88
C GLY A 542 12.90 13.74 8.11
N GLU A 543 12.61 14.91 7.53
CA GLU A 543 13.63 15.79 6.97
C GLU A 543 14.56 16.35 8.05
N ARG A 544 15.79 16.73 7.65
CA ARG A 544 16.88 17.09 8.58
C ARG A 544 17.28 18.55 8.53
N GLU A 545 16.47 19.40 7.88
CA GLU A 545 16.78 20.81 7.63
C GLU A 545 17.14 21.58 8.90
N ILE A 546 16.45 21.32 10.02
CA ILE A 546 16.66 22.00 11.31
C ILE A 546 18.05 21.76 11.94
N ILE A 547 18.78 20.71 11.53
CA ILE A 547 20.10 20.36 12.07
C ILE A 547 21.24 20.42 11.04
N ILE A 548 20.99 20.97 9.85
CA ILE A 548 22.02 21.15 8.81
C ILE A 548 22.15 22.64 8.44
N PRO A 549 23.33 23.09 8.00
CA PRO A 549 23.47 24.45 7.46
C PRO A 549 22.55 24.67 6.26
N SER A 550 21.96 25.86 6.15
CA SER A 550 21.22 26.29 4.97
C SER A 550 22.09 26.16 3.72
N ARG A 551 21.56 25.55 2.65
CA ARG A 551 22.26 25.33 1.37
C ARG A 551 21.80 26.27 0.29
#